data_AF-A0A673K4H8-F1
#
_entry.id   AF-A0A673K4H8-F1
#
_cell.length_a   1.000
_cell.length_b   1.000
_cell.length_c   1.000
_cell.angle_alpha   90.00
_cell.angle_beta   90.00
_cell.angle_gamma   90.00
#
_symmetry.space_group_name_H-M   'P 1'
#
loop_
_entity.id
_entity.type
_entity.pdbx_description
1 polymer ?
#
loop_
_entity_poly.entity_id
_entity_poly.type
_entity_poly.pdbx_seq_one_letter_code
_entity_poly.pdbx_strand_id
1 'polypeptide(L)'
;QRLIDVACKHLSSTYFGVRNKCLQLLGCLGTVDKPLSKETDAGPGAQTSPVRDVQSVISDYFQDQVPRVRTAAIKAMLQLHERGMKIQQTIYNQACKLLSDDYEQVRSTTVQMVWVLSQLYPER
;
A
#
# COMPACT_ATOMS: atom_id res chain seq x y z
N GLN A 1 -6.99 16.12 0.58
CA GLN A 1 -6.84 15.58 1.94
C GLN A 1 -8.05 14.74 2.37
N ARG A 2 -9.26 15.31 2.50
CA ARG A 2 -10.46 14.61 3.01
C ARG A 2 -10.73 13.21 2.43
N LEU A 3 -10.55 13.01 1.11
CA LEU A 3 -10.77 11.69 0.48
C LEU A 3 -9.76 10.63 0.91
N ILE A 4 -8.51 11.02 1.16
CA ILE A 4 -7.44 10.12 1.63
C ILE A 4 -7.75 9.70 3.06
N ASP A 5 -8.13 10.64 3.92
CA ASP A 5 -8.44 10.37 5.33
C ASP A 5 -9.66 9.44 5.44
N VAL A 6 -10.69 9.66 4.60
CA VAL A 6 -11.86 8.77 4.49
C VAL A 6 -11.44 7.38 4.00
N ALA A 7 -10.58 7.28 2.97
CA ALA A 7 -10.08 6.00 2.49
C ALA A 7 -9.36 5.24 3.61
N CYS A 8 -8.44 5.90 4.33
CA CYS A 8 -7.72 5.31 5.46
C CYS A 8 -8.67 4.81 6.56
N LYS A 9 -9.74 5.55 6.88
CA LYS A 9 -10.74 5.14 7.87
C LYS A 9 -11.49 3.87 7.48
N HIS A 10 -11.74 3.66 6.19
CA HIS A 10 -12.54 2.54 5.69
C HIS A 10 -11.73 1.34 5.20
N LEU A 11 -10.39 1.41 5.27
CA LEU A 11 -9.51 0.30 4.91
C LEU A 11 -9.71 -0.95 5.80
N SER A 12 -10.18 -0.82 7.04
CA SER A 12 -10.52 -1.95 7.91
C SER A 12 -11.97 -2.44 7.76
N SER A 13 -12.66 -2.06 6.68
CA SER A 13 -14.05 -2.50 6.45
C SER A 13 -14.13 -4.03 6.29
N THR A 14 -15.20 -4.62 6.81
CA THR A 14 -15.53 -6.04 6.61
C THR A 14 -15.74 -6.37 5.13
N TYR A 15 -16.24 -5.42 4.35
CA TYR A 15 -16.49 -5.58 2.92
C TYR A 15 -15.21 -5.37 2.11
N PHE A 16 -14.73 -6.42 1.45
CA PHE A 16 -13.54 -6.34 0.59
C PHE A 16 -13.67 -5.30 -0.53
N GLY A 17 -14.89 -5.07 -1.04
CA GLY A 17 -15.15 -4.06 -2.08
C GLY A 17 -14.83 -2.63 -1.61
N VAL A 18 -15.11 -2.33 -0.34
CA VAL A 18 -14.76 -1.05 0.27
C VAL A 18 -13.25 -0.93 0.41
N ARG A 19 -12.57 -1.98 0.91
CA ARG A 19 -11.10 -2.02 1.01
C ARG A 19 -10.43 -1.80 -0.35
N ASN A 20 -10.89 -2.52 -1.37
CA ASN A 20 -10.43 -2.36 -2.75
C ASN A 20 -10.55 -0.92 -3.24
N LYS A 21 -11.72 -0.30 -3.03
CA LYS A 21 -11.94 1.07 -3.50
C LYS A 21 -11.08 2.08 -2.75
N CYS A 22 -10.88 1.88 -1.45
CA CYS A 22 -9.99 2.70 -0.64
C CYS A 22 -8.54 2.59 -1.13
N LEU A 23 -8.04 1.38 -1.38
CA LEU A 23 -6.69 1.17 -1.94
C LEU A 23 -6.53 1.83 -3.31
N GLN A 24 -7.54 1.72 -4.19
CA GLN A 24 -7.52 2.41 -5.47
C GLN A 24 -7.42 3.93 -5.29
N LEU A 25 -8.22 4.51 -4.38
CA LEU A 25 -8.17 5.94 -4.08
C LEU A 25 -6.80 6.36 -3.53
N LEU A 26 -6.19 5.55 -2.67
CA LEU A 26 -4.84 5.81 -2.16
C LEU A 26 -3.79 5.77 -3.27
N GLY A 27 -3.88 4.81 -4.21
CA GLY A 27 -3.00 4.78 -5.39
C GLY A 27 -3.15 6.01 -6.28
N CYS A 28 -4.37 6.51 -6.48
CA CYS A 28 -4.64 7.66 -7.35
C CYS A 28 -4.36 9.03 -6.70
N LEU A 29 -4.56 9.16 -5.39
CA LEU A 29 -4.55 10.46 -4.69
C LEU A 29 -3.48 10.58 -3.61
N GLY A 30 -2.91 9.46 -3.14
CA GLY A 30 -1.91 9.43 -2.10
C GLY A 30 -0.63 10.17 -2.48
N THR A 31 0.05 10.71 -1.47
CA THR A 31 1.34 11.40 -1.59
C THR A 31 2.30 10.85 -0.54
N VAL A 32 3.58 10.69 -0.89
CA VAL A 32 4.60 10.16 0.02
C VAL A 32 5.10 11.21 1.02
N ASP A 33 5.01 12.50 0.67
CA ASP A 33 5.61 13.59 1.46
C ASP A 33 4.82 13.99 2.72
N LYS A 34 3.64 13.40 2.96
CA LYS A 34 2.76 13.83 4.06
C LYS A 34 2.36 12.65 4.97
N PRO A 35 2.57 12.77 6.29
CA PRO A 35 2.13 11.79 7.27
C PRO A 35 0.63 11.48 7.17
N LEU A 36 0.28 10.19 7.11
CA LEU A 36 -1.09 9.69 7.34
C LEU A 36 -1.19 9.22 8.79
N SER A 37 -1.21 10.16 9.74
CA SER A 37 -1.47 9.85 11.15
C SER A 37 -2.96 9.97 11.47
N LYS A 38 -3.47 8.98 12.22
CA LYS A 38 -4.75 9.07 12.92
C LYS A 38 -4.66 10.20 13.94
N GLU A 39 -5.53 11.21 13.83
CA GLU A 39 -5.89 12.03 14.99
C GLU A 39 -6.57 11.09 16.00
N THR A 40 -5.80 10.60 16.97
CA THR A 40 -6.34 10.07 18.22
C THR A 40 -5.79 11.00 19.29
N ASP A 41 -6.70 11.64 20.03
CA ASP A 41 -6.42 12.66 21.04
C ASP A 41 -5.16 12.34 21.85
N ALA A 42 -4.23 13.30 21.84
CA ALA A 42 -2.95 13.22 22.52
C ALA A 42 -3.15 13.33 24.04
N GLY A 43 -3.19 12.18 24.72
CA GLY A 43 -2.87 12.09 26.14
C GLY A 43 -1.34 12.10 26.35
N PRO A 44 -0.82 12.72 27.42
CA PRO A 44 0.61 12.81 27.69
C PRO A 44 1.16 11.44 28.11
N GLY A 45 1.55 10.62 27.13
CA GLY A 45 2.11 9.28 27.36
C GLY A 45 2.14 8.35 26.15
N ALA A 46 1.56 8.73 25.01
CA ALA A 46 1.51 7.86 23.83
C ALA A 46 2.87 7.82 23.11
N GLN A 47 3.44 6.61 22.96
CA GLN A 47 4.51 6.33 22.00
C GLN A 47 4.18 6.98 20.65
N THR A 48 5.11 7.78 20.13
CA THR A 48 5.03 8.38 18.79
C THR A 48 4.90 7.26 17.77
N SER A 49 3.67 6.94 17.34
CA SER A 49 3.48 6.03 16.22
C SER A 49 4.23 6.61 15.02
N PRO A 50 5.09 5.85 14.34
CA PRO A 50 5.85 6.37 13.23
C PRO A 50 4.88 6.98 12.21
N VAL A 51 5.25 8.15 11.69
CA VAL A 51 4.62 8.79 10.56
C VAL A 51 4.44 7.74 9.47
N ARG A 52 3.22 7.23 9.29
CA ARG A 52 2.93 6.26 8.23
C ARG A 52 2.68 7.02 6.95
N ASP A 53 3.55 6.81 5.97
CA ASP A 53 3.30 7.28 4.61
C ASP A 53 2.28 6.36 3.91
N VAL A 54 1.81 6.79 2.74
CA VAL A 54 0.83 6.03 1.95
C VAL A 54 1.33 4.65 1.52
N GLN A 55 2.64 4.47 1.28
CA GLN A 55 3.19 3.18 0.86
C GLN A 55 3.15 2.18 1.99
N SER A 56 3.49 2.61 3.22
CA SER A 56 3.35 1.80 4.43
C SER A 56 1.90 1.33 4.60
N VAL A 57 0.93 2.26 4.49
CA VAL A 57 -0.50 1.92 4.62
C VAL A 57 -0.96 0.93 3.56
N ILE A 58 -0.51 1.07 2.31
CA ILE A 58 -0.85 0.13 1.22
C ILE A 58 -0.20 -1.23 1.46
N SER A 59 1.06 -1.26 1.90
CA SER A 59 1.83 -2.50 2.07
C SER A 59 1.25 -3.44 3.13
N ASP A 60 0.55 -2.89 4.14
CA ASP A 60 -0.18 -3.68 5.15
C ASP A 60 -1.21 -4.62 4.51
N TYR A 61 -1.73 -4.28 3.32
CA TYR A 61 -2.76 -5.06 2.60
C TYR A 61 -2.19 -6.11 1.64
N PHE A 62 -0.86 -6.25 1.54
CA PHE A 62 -0.24 -7.36 0.82
C PHE A 62 -0.53 -8.73 1.45
N GLN A 63 -0.96 -8.76 2.71
CA GLN A 63 -1.32 -9.99 3.42
C GLN A 63 -2.82 -10.07 3.74
N ASP A 64 -3.67 -9.29 3.04
CA ASP A 64 -5.11 -9.37 3.24
C ASP A 64 -5.63 -10.79 2.93
N GLN A 65 -6.59 -11.23 3.75
CA GLN A 65 -7.23 -12.55 3.60
C GLN A 65 -7.91 -12.72 2.24
N VAL A 66 -8.35 -11.63 1.62
CA VAL A 66 -9.03 -11.64 0.33
C VAL A 66 -8.04 -11.37 -0.80
N PRO A 67 -7.81 -12.30 -1.74
CA PRO A 67 -6.83 -12.14 -2.82
C PRO A 67 -7.06 -10.92 -3.72
N ARG A 68 -8.33 -10.51 -3.88
CA ARG A 68 -8.69 -9.31 -4.63
C ARG A 68 -8.17 -8.02 -3.98
N VAL A 69 -8.08 -8.00 -2.64
CA VAL A 69 -7.55 -6.86 -1.88
C VAL A 69 -6.02 -6.82 -1.98
N ARG A 70 -5.35 -7.98 -1.88
CA ARG A 70 -3.90 -8.07 -2.13
C ARG A 70 -3.54 -7.56 -3.53
N THR A 71 -4.30 -7.99 -4.54
CA THR A 71 -4.16 -7.51 -5.92
C THR A 71 -4.36 -5.99 -6.01
N ALA A 72 -5.39 -5.44 -5.36
CA ALA A 72 -5.67 -4.01 -5.36
C ALA A 72 -4.55 -3.19 -4.69
N ALA A 73 -3.94 -3.72 -3.63
CA ALA A 73 -2.81 -3.08 -2.96
C ALA A 73 -1.59 -2.99 -3.88
N ILE A 74 -1.24 -4.07 -4.59
CA ILE A 74 -0.13 -4.08 -5.54
C ILE A 74 -0.37 -3.08 -6.67
N LYS A 75 -1.59 -3.08 -7.23
CA LYS A 75 -1.99 -2.10 -8.26
C LYS A 75 -1.92 -0.67 -7.75
N ALA A 76 -2.31 -0.42 -6.50
CA ALA A 76 -2.20 0.90 -5.90
C ALA A 76 -0.74 1.36 -5.78
N MET A 77 0.18 0.47 -5.39
CA MET A 77 1.61 0.76 -5.33
C MET A 77 2.19 1.09 -6.71
N LEU A 78 1.83 0.30 -7.72
CA LEU A 78 2.21 0.56 -9.12
C LEU A 78 1.64 1.90 -9.62
N GLN A 79 0.39 2.22 -9.27
CA GLN A 79 -0.23 3.50 -9.61
C GLN A 79 0.51 4.69 -8.98
N LEU A 80 1.00 4.54 -7.75
CA LEU A 80 1.85 5.56 -7.13
C LEU A 80 3.12 5.76 -7.97
N HIS A 81 3.74 4.67 -8.42
CA HIS A 81 4.93 4.74 -9.25
C HIS A 81 4.71 5.40 -10.61
N GLU A 82 3.63 5.06 -11.31
CA GLU A 82 3.23 5.69 -12.58
C GLU A 82 3.02 7.20 -12.45
N ARG A 83 2.66 7.66 -11.24
CA ARG A 83 2.53 9.08 -10.90
C ARG A 83 3.86 9.76 -10.55
N GLY A 84 5.00 9.07 -10.68
CA GLY A 84 6.35 9.59 -10.44
C GLY A 84 6.90 9.36 -9.03
N MET A 85 6.18 8.66 -8.14
CA MET A 85 6.69 8.35 -6.81
C MET A 85 7.65 7.15 -6.85
N LYS A 86 8.73 7.20 -6.06
CA LYS A 86 9.63 6.05 -5.91
C LYS A 86 9.03 5.06 -4.91
N ILE A 87 8.88 3.80 -5.32
CA ILE A 87 8.49 2.72 -4.41
C ILE A 87 9.64 2.46 -3.44
N GLN A 88 9.38 2.37 -2.14
CA GLN A 88 10.41 2.13 -1.13
C GLN A 88 11.11 0.78 -1.33
N GLN A 89 12.43 0.77 -1.23
CA GLN A 89 13.25 -0.44 -1.39
C GLN A 89 12.87 -1.57 -0.40
N THR A 90 12.35 -1.22 0.76
CA THR A 90 11.87 -2.17 1.79
C THR A 90 10.76 -3.09 1.27
N ILE A 91 10.01 -2.66 0.26
CA ILE A 91 8.92 -3.42 -0.38
C ILE A 91 9.45 -4.61 -1.19
N TYR A 92 10.71 -4.61 -1.63
CA TYR A 92 11.25 -5.67 -2.50
C TYR A 92 11.11 -7.07 -1.90
N ASN A 93 11.49 -7.25 -0.63
CA ASN A 93 11.38 -8.55 0.03
C ASN A 93 9.92 -9.00 0.20
N GLN A 94 8.98 -8.06 0.36
CA GLN A 94 7.55 -8.38 0.40
C GLN A 94 7.04 -8.78 -0.99
N ALA A 95 7.47 -8.08 -2.04
CA ALA A 95 7.15 -8.40 -3.42
C ALA A 95 7.63 -9.80 -3.80
N CYS A 96 8.86 -10.17 -3.44
CA CYS A 96 9.39 -11.52 -3.70
C CYS A 96 8.54 -12.61 -3.04
N LYS A 97 8.00 -12.39 -1.84
CA LYS A 97 7.08 -13.34 -1.18
C LYS A 97 5.75 -13.48 -1.93
N LEU A 98 5.23 -12.37 -2.47
CA LEU A 98 3.99 -12.35 -3.24
C LEU A 98 4.09 -13.07 -4.60
N LEU A 99 5.30 -13.33 -5.12
CA LEU A 99 5.48 -14.17 -6.31
C LEU A 99 5.02 -15.62 -6.09
N SER A 100 4.95 -16.07 -4.83
CA SER A 100 4.45 -17.39 -4.44
C SER A 100 3.03 -17.36 -3.86
N ASP A 101 2.27 -16.28 -4.10
CA ASP A 101 0.89 -16.14 -3.64
C ASP A 101 -0.02 -17.23 -4.23
N ASP A 102 -1.04 -17.66 -3.48
CA ASP A 102 -1.98 -18.71 -3.88
C ASP A 102 -2.90 -18.28 -5.04
N TYR A 103 -3.07 -16.97 -5.27
CA TYR A 103 -3.90 -16.44 -6.34
C TYR A 103 -3.07 -15.97 -7.54
N GLU A 104 -3.41 -16.48 -8.72
CA GLU A 104 -2.70 -16.20 -9.98
C GLU A 104 -2.57 -14.69 -10.27
N GLN A 105 -3.64 -13.92 -10.06
CA GLN A 105 -3.62 -12.50 -10.38
C GLN A 105 -2.72 -11.70 -9.45
N VAL A 106 -2.54 -12.14 -8.19
CA VAL A 106 -1.58 -11.54 -7.27
C VAL A 106 -0.17 -11.78 -7.81
N ARG A 107 0.17 -13.03 -8.17
CA ARG A 107 1.48 -13.36 -8.75
C ARG A 107 1.76 -12.57 -10.02
N SER A 108 0.82 -12.54 -10.95
CA SER A 108 0.94 -11.83 -12.24
C SER A 108 1.19 -10.33 -12.04
N THR A 109 0.41 -9.67 -11.17
CA THR A 109 0.61 -8.23 -10.88
C THR A 109 1.93 -7.99 -10.13
N THR A 110 2.35 -8.94 -9.29
CA THR A 110 3.60 -8.83 -8.52
C THR A 110 4.84 -8.86 -9.42
N VAL A 111 4.84 -9.63 -10.50
CA VAL A 111 5.94 -9.64 -11.48
C VAL A 111 6.23 -8.23 -12.00
N GLN A 112 5.17 -7.46 -12.29
CA GLN A 112 5.32 -6.06 -12.71
C GLN A 112 5.94 -5.19 -11.61
N MET A 113 5.52 -5.36 -10.36
CA MET A 113 6.07 -4.61 -9.22
C MET A 113 7.55 -4.95 -8.97
N VAL A 114 7.92 -6.23 -9.06
CA VAL A 114 9.33 -6.65 -8.96
C VAL A 114 10.16 -6.05 -10.09
N TRP A 115 9.66 -6.08 -11.33
CA TRP A 115 10.33 -5.44 -12.47
C TRP A 115 10.61 -3.95 -12.20
N VAL A 116 9.60 -3.19 -11.75
CA VAL A 116 9.76 -1.78 -11.36
C VAL A 116 10.85 -1.62 -10.30
N LEU A 117 10.82 -2.44 -9.25
CA LEU A 117 11.78 -2.35 -8.16
C LEU A 117 13.21 -2.69 -8.61
N SER A 118 13.39 -3.65 -9.51
CA SER A 118 14.71 -3.96 -10.09
C SER A 118 15.25 -2.84 -10.96
N GLN A 119 14.39 -2.05 -11.62
CA GLN A 119 14.81 -0.85 -12.34
C GLN A 119 15.19 0.30 -11.38
N LEU A 120 14.47 0.44 -10.26
CA LEU A 120 14.75 1.47 -9.25
C LEU A 120 16.00 1.15 -8.41
N TYR A 121 16.28 -0.14 -8.18
CA TYR A 121 17.33 -0.64 -7.30
C TYR A 121 18.07 -1.83 -7.94
N PRO A 122 18.90 -1.60 -8.97
CA PRO A 122 19.55 -2.69 -9.72
C PRO A 122 20.57 -3.50 -8.91
N GLU A 123 21.08 -2.95 -7.81
CA GLU A 123 22.11 -3.59 -6.95
C GLU A 123 21.52 -4.54 -5.87
N ARG A 124 20.26 -4.96 -6.01
CA ARG A 124 19.52 -5.78 -5.04
C ARG A 124 19.18 -7.16 -5.56
#